data_AF-A0A2A2QT17-F1
#
_entry.id   AF-A0A2A2QT17-F1
#
_cell.length_a   1.000
_cell.length_b   1.000
_cell.length_c   1.000
_cell.angle_alpha   90.00
_cell.angle_beta   90.00
_cell.angle_gamma   90.00
#
_symmetry.space_group_name_H-M   'P 1'
#
loop_
_entity.id
_entity.type
_entity.pdbx_description
1 polymer ?
#
loop_
_entity_poly.entity_id
_entity_poly.type
_entity_poly.pdbx_seq_one_letter_code
_entity_poly.pdbx_strand_id
1 'polypeptide(L)'
;MSDSRLLIAVEVLDFLRTLRPAEQRALLKRFREIAAFPGNYSDFVERDSAGRRVEVHIFGRFAVKYWDDFADRHVKVLDVHLADRMG
;
A
#
# COMPACT_ATOMS: atom_id res chain seq x y z
N MET A 1 -15.70 4.32 -9.31
CA MET A 1 -14.23 4.38 -9.37
C MET A 1 -13.81 5.63 -8.62
N SER A 2 -12.96 5.52 -7.60
CA SER A 2 -12.38 6.71 -6.96
C SER A 2 -11.48 7.43 -7.95
N ASP A 3 -11.61 8.76 -8.03
CA ASP A 3 -10.77 9.64 -8.87
C ASP A 3 -9.45 10.02 -8.15
N SER A 4 -9.01 9.17 -7.22
CA SER A 4 -7.87 9.46 -6.36
C SER A 4 -6.54 9.23 -7.06
N ARG A 5 -5.58 10.14 -6.85
CA ARG A 5 -4.22 9.96 -7.37
C ARG A 5 -3.48 8.92 -6.52
N LEU A 6 -2.92 7.92 -7.18
CA LEU A 6 -2.00 6.97 -6.55
C LEU A 6 -0.60 7.59 -6.47
N LEU A 7 -0.07 7.71 -5.26
CA LEU A 7 1.29 8.11 -4.96
C LEU A 7 2.02 6.92 -4.33
N ILE A 8 3.28 6.70 -4.70
CA ILE A 8 4.08 5.57 -4.22
C ILE A 8 5.39 6.12 -3.69
N ALA A 9 5.73 5.78 -2.44
CA ALA A 9 7.00 6.13 -1.84
C ALA A 9 8.18 5.55 -2.65
N VAL A 10 9.31 6.25 -2.69
CA VAL A 10 10.45 5.82 -3.52
C VAL A 10 11.03 4.49 -3.02
N GLU A 11 11.02 4.26 -1.72
CA GLU A 11 11.48 3.03 -1.06
C GLU A 11 10.65 1.82 -1.48
N VAL A 12 9.35 2.02 -1.71
CA VAL A 12 8.46 0.97 -2.26
C VAL A 12 8.86 0.63 -3.69
N LEU A 13 9.22 1.62 -4.51
CA LEU A 13 9.70 1.37 -5.86
C LEU A 13 11.04 0.62 -5.85
N ASP A 14 11.93 0.94 -4.91
CA ASP A 14 13.20 0.23 -4.74
C ASP A 14 12.99 -1.22 -4.29
N PHE A 15 12.07 -1.46 -3.35
CA PHE A 15 11.67 -2.83 -2.99
C PHE A 15 11.09 -3.60 -4.19
N LEU A 16 10.19 -2.98 -4.96
CA LEU A 16 9.62 -3.62 -6.14
C LEU A 16 10.69 -4.05 -7.17
N ARG A 17 11.79 -3.29 -7.29
CA ARG A 17 12.91 -3.62 -8.20
C ARG A 17 13.66 -4.88 -7.78
N THR A 18 13.58 -5.31 -6.51
CA THR A 18 14.19 -6.56 -6.05
C THR A 18 13.32 -7.79 -6.28
N LEU A 19 12.06 -7.60 -6.69
CA LEU A 19 11.10 -8.70 -6.87
C LEU A 19 11.15 -9.30 -8.28
N ARG A 20 10.56 -10.50 -8.41
CA ARG A 20 10.34 -11.10 -9.73
C ARG A 20 9.34 -10.26 -10.52
N PRO A 21 9.44 -10.18 -11.86
CA PRO A 21 8.53 -9.37 -12.69
C PRO A 21 7.05 -9.69 -12.49
N ALA A 22 6.70 -10.95 -12.20
CA ALA A 22 5.33 -11.35 -11.92
C ALA A 22 4.78 -10.73 -10.62
N GLU A 23 5.60 -10.70 -9.57
CA GLU A 23 5.23 -10.13 -8.27
C GLU A 23 5.13 -8.62 -8.35
N GLN A 24 6.04 -7.97 -9.07
CA GLN A 24 5.97 -6.54 -9.34
C GLN A 24 4.66 -6.16 -10.04
N ARG A 25 4.28 -6.89 -11.10
CA ARG A 25 3.01 -6.65 -11.81
C ARG A 25 1.80 -6.87 -10.91
N ALA A 26 1.82 -7.91 -10.08
CA ALA A 26 0.73 -8.21 -9.16
C ALA A 26 0.56 -7.10 -8.11
N LEU A 27 1.65 -6.61 -7.52
CA LEU A 27 1.63 -5.50 -6.55
C LEU A 27 1.20 -4.19 -7.20
N LEU A 28 1.74 -3.83 -8.36
CA LEU A 28 1.33 -2.61 -9.08
C LEU A 28 -0.15 -2.66 -9.49
N LYS A 29 -0.69 -3.86 -9.80
CA LYS A 29 -2.13 -4.03 -10.02
C LYS A 29 -2.90 -3.79 -8.72
N ARG A 30 -2.46 -4.42 -7.61
CA ARG A 30 -3.09 -4.26 -6.30
C ARG A 30 -3.10 -2.81 -5.83
N PHE A 31 -2.02 -2.05 -6.01
CA PHE A 31 -1.99 -0.63 -5.62
C PHE A 31 -3.02 0.21 -6.36
N ARG A 32 -3.27 -0.09 -7.65
CA ARG A 32 -4.34 0.58 -8.41
C ARG A 32 -5.73 0.21 -7.90
N GLU A 33 -5.93 -1.04 -7.51
CA GLU A 33 -7.19 -1.50 -6.91
C GLU A 33 -7.43 -0.84 -5.55
N ILE A 34 -6.39 -0.74 -4.71
CA ILE A 34 -6.43 0.02 -3.45
C ILE A 34 -6.77 1.48 -3.72
N ALA A 35 -6.10 2.14 -4.67
CA ALA A 35 -6.40 3.54 -5.01
C ALA A 35 -7.86 3.74 -5.47
N ALA A 36 -8.43 2.76 -6.16
CA ALA A 36 -9.80 2.82 -6.64
C ALA A 36 -10.84 2.65 -5.52
N PHE A 37 -10.55 1.80 -4.51
CA PHE A 37 -11.45 1.44 -3.42
C PHE A 37 -10.68 1.13 -2.13
N PRO A 38 -10.07 2.13 -1.46
CA PRO A 38 -9.15 1.89 -0.35
C PRO A 38 -9.81 1.14 0.81
N GLY A 39 -11.05 1.50 1.16
CA GLY A 39 -11.81 0.84 2.23
C GLY A 39 -12.03 -0.68 2.06
N ASN A 40 -11.87 -1.23 0.86
CA ASN A 40 -12.00 -2.68 0.62
C ASN A 40 -10.72 -3.47 0.97
N TYR A 41 -9.62 -2.79 1.26
CA TYR A 41 -8.30 -3.39 1.43
C TYR A 41 -7.65 -2.95 2.75
N SER A 42 -8.44 -2.71 3.80
CA SER A 42 -7.91 -2.46 5.14
C SER A 42 -8.16 -3.71 5.99
N ASP A 43 -7.14 -4.56 6.09
CA ASP A 43 -7.21 -5.75 6.94
C ASP A 43 -7.02 -5.37 8.42
N PHE A 44 -6.14 -4.38 8.66
CA PHE A 44 -5.98 -3.74 9.96
C PHE A 44 -5.37 -2.35 9.83
N VAL A 45 -5.27 -1.68 10.98
CA VAL A 45 -4.85 -0.30 11.11
C VAL A 45 -3.66 -0.22 12.03
N GLU A 46 -2.65 0.54 11.61
CA GLU A 46 -1.54 0.96 12.45
C GLU A 46 -1.56 2.46 12.70
N ARG A 47 -0.80 2.90 13.71
CA ARG A 47 -0.45 4.31 13.89
C ARG A 47 1.01 4.49 13.56
N ASP A 48 1.32 5.44 12.69
CA ASP A 48 2.70 5.80 12.45
C ASP A 48 3.30 6.61 13.63
N SER A 49 4.58 6.99 13.51
CA SER A 49 5.28 7.78 14.52
C SER A 49 4.69 9.17 14.77
N ALA A 50 3.90 9.71 13.83
CA ALA A 50 3.16 10.95 14.00
C ALA A 50 1.74 10.72 14.55
N GLY A 51 1.38 9.47 14.88
CA GLY A 51 0.06 9.08 15.38
C GLY A 51 -1.02 9.00 14.31
N ARG A 52 -0.67 9.15 13.02
CA ARG A 52 -1.61 9.07 11.89
C ARG A 52 -2.06 7.64 11.67
N ARG A 53 -3.34 7.49 11.31
CA ARG A 53 -3.95 6.20 10.98
C ARG A 53 -3.46 5.74 9.60
N VAL A 54 -2.74 4.62 9.56
CA VAL A 54 -2.24 4.00 8.33
C VAL A 54 -2.93 2.65 8.17
N GLU A 55 -3.50 2.43 7.00
CA GLU A 55 -4.17 1.18 6.65
C GLU A 55 -3.13 0.15 6.21
N VAL A 56 -3.34 -1.12 6.58
CA VAL A 56 -2.48 -2.22 6.18
C VAL A 56 -3.30 -3.27 5.45
N HIS A 57 -2.82 -3.67 4.27
CA HIS A 57 -3.38 -4.74 3.45
C HIS A 57 -2.41 -5.91 3.35
N ILE A 58 -2.88 -7.11 3.67
CA ILE A 58 -2.15 -8.36 3.42
C ILE A 58 -2.52 -8.90 2.04
N PHE A 59 -1.52 -8.98 1.17
CA PHE A 59 -1.67 -9.50 -0.19
C PHE A 59 -0.65 -10.60 -0.47
N GLY A 60 -1.09 -11.85 -0.39
CA GLY A 60 -0.21 -13.01 -0.46
C GLY A 60 0.81 -12.96 0.67
N ARG A 61 2.10 -12.90 0.31
CA ARG A 61 3.20 -12.79 1.28
C ARG A 61 3.62 -11.36 1.61
N PHE A 62 2.91 -10.35 1.12
CA PHE A 62 3.28 -8.95 1.29
C PHE A 62 2.31 -8.23 2.23
N ALA A 63 2.84 -7.38 3.10
CA ALA A 63 2.07 -6.36 3.80
C ALA A 63 2.27 -5.03 3.08
N VAL A 64 1.17 -4.38 2.69
CA VAL A 64 1.15 -3.10 1.99
C VAL A 64 0.57 -2.07 2.94
N LYS A 65 1.38 -1.10 3.36
CA LYS A 65 0.92 0.03 4.18
C LYS A 65 0.55 1.18 3.28
N TYR A 66 -0.65 1.71 3.44
CA TYR A 66 -1.12 2.84 2.66
C TYR A 66 -1.92 3.82 3.51
N TRP A 67 -1.97 5.06 3.04
CA TRP A 67 -2.77 6.12 3.63
C TRP A 67 -3.78 6.63 2.60
N ASP A 68 -5.06 6.48 2.93
CA ASP A 68 -6.17 7.11 2.23
C ASP A 68 -6.34 8.55 2.74
N ASP A 69 -5.87 9.50 1.93
CA ASP A 69 -5.95 10.92 2.19
C ASP A 69 -7.16 11.49 1.44
N PHE A 70 -8.33 11.24 2.02
CA PHE A 70 -9.62 11.58 1.42
C PHE A 70 -9.76 13.08 1.11
N ALA A 71 -9.19 13.95 1.95
CA ALA A 71 -9.27 15.40 1.78
C ALA A 71 -8.56 15.86 0.49
N ASP A 72 -7.41 15.27 0.17
CA ASP A 72 -6.62 15.60 -1.02
C ASP A 72 -6.93 14.70 -2.22
N ARG A 73 -7.85 13.73 -2.08
CA ARG A 73 -8.13 12.68 -3.08
C ARG A 73 -6.85 11.95 -3.50
N HIS A 74 -6.05 11.56 -2.52
CA HIS A 74 -4.82 10.83 -2.74
C HIS A 74 -4.83 9.50 -1.99
N VAL A 75 -4.28 8.47 -2.62
CA VAL A 75 -3.92 7.23 -1.94
C VAL A 75 -2.41 7.07 -2.03
N LYS A 76 -1.76 7.00 -0.87
CA LYS A 76 -0.30 6.96 -0.74
C LYS A 76 0.12 5.57 -0.29
N VAL A 77 0.82 4.81 -1.13
CA VAL A 77 1.48 3.57 -0.70
C VAL A 77 2.79 3.95 -0.05
N LEU A 78 2.88 3.73 1.25
CA LEU A 78 3.96 4.22 2.11
C LEU A 78 5.06 3.19 2.32
N ASP A 79 4.70 1.91 2.43
CA ASP A 79 5.64 0.83 2.67
C ASP A 79 5.12 -0.51 2.13
N VAL A 80 6.02 -1.40 1.74
CA VAL A 80 5.74 -2.77 1.34
C VAL A 80 6.86 -3.68 1.81
N HIS A 81 6.51 -4.71 2.58
CA HIS A 81 7.47 -5.70 3.07
C HIS A 81 6.83 -7.09 3.09
N LEU A 82 7.62 -8.12 3.40
CA LEU A 82 7.10 -9.48 3.59
C LEU A 82 6.28 -9.55 4.89
N ALA A 83 5.06 -10.08 4.82
CA ALA A 83 4.13 -10.14 5.95
C ALA A 83 4.68 -10.95 7.14
N ASP A 84 5.52 -11.96 6.87
CA ASP A 84 6.15 -12.80 7.90
C ASP A 84 7.23 -12.06 8.72
N ARG A 85 7.54 -10.80 8.39
CA ARG A 85 8.53 -9.98 9.09
C ARG A 85 7.95 -9.20 10.27
N MET A 86 6.70 -9.44 10.65
CA MET A 86 6.16 -8.97 11.94
C MET A 86 6.64 -9.88 13.07
N GLY A 87 7.92 -9.74 13.41
CA GLY A 87 8.56 -10.35 14.59
C GLY A 87 9.15 -9.27 15.48
#